data_AF-A0A9D9E497-F1
#
_entry.id   AF-A0A9D9E497-F1
#
_cell.length_a   1.000
_cell.length_b   1.000
_cell.length_c   1.000
_cell.angle_alpha   90.00
_cell.angle_beta   90.00
_cell.angle_gamma   90.00
#
_symmetry.space_group_name_H-M   'P 1'
#
loop_
_entity.id
_entity.type
_entity.pdbx_description
1 polymer ?
#
loop_
_entity_poly.entity_id
_entity_poly.type
_entity_poly.pdbx_seq_one_letter_code
_entity_poly.pdbx_strand_id
1 'polypeptide(L)' 'MIAATDGIGWMIINASKYLNSSVMFVGIIILGITGIALDVILRELEKHIIFWKGNL' A
#
# COMPACT_ATOMS: atom_id res chain seq x y z
N MET A 1 15.23 -17.44 1.88
CA MET A 1 13.94 -16.85 2.31
C MET A 1 14.10 -15.34 2.19
N ILE A 2 13.40 -14.69 1.26
CA ILE A 2 13.37 -13.22 1.14
C ILE A 2 11.94 -12.65 1.18
N ALA A 3 10.96 -13.48 1.51
CA ALA A 3 9.61 -13.01 1.80
C ALA A 3 9.68 -12.23 3.13
N ALA A 4 9.46 -10.91 3.05
CA ALA A 4 9.42 -9.93 4.13
C ALA A 4 9.50 -10.55 5.53
N THR A 5 10.72 -10.64 6.08
CA THR A 5 10.91 -11.14 7.47
C THR A 5 10.41 -10.11 8.47
N ASP A 6 10.35 -8.84 8.06
CA ASP A 6 9.79 -7.73 8.81
C ASP A 6 8.93 -6.84 7.90
N GLY A 7 7.86 -6.28 8.45
CA GLY A 7 7.00 -5.31 7.77
C GLY A 7 5.51 -5.50 8.02
N ILE A 8 4.71 -4.57 7.53
CA ILE A 8 3.24 -4.52 7.72
C ILE A 8 2.57 -5.77 7.15
N GLY A 9 3.01 -6.25 5.98
CA GLY A 9 2.46 -7.47 5.37
C GLY A 9 2.70 -8.72 6.21
N TRP A 10 3.88 -8.85 6.83
CA TRP A 10 4.19 -9.94 7.75
C TRP A 10 3.31 -9.88 9.02
N MET A 11 3.06 -8.68 9.54
CA MET A 11 2.19 -8.46 10.69
C MET A 11 0.73 -8.85 10.44
N ILE A 12 0.21 -8.58 9.23
CA ILE A 12 -1.16 -8.98 8.84
C ILE A 12 -1.29 -10.50 8.73
N ILE A 13 -0.31 -11.16 8.10
CA ILE A 13 -0.27 -12.62 7.97
C ILE A 13 -0.19 -13.27 9.35
N ASN A 14 0.64 -12.70 10.24
CA ASN A 14 0.75 -13.16 11.61
C ASN A 14 -0.58 -12.97 12.38
N ALA A 15 -1.23 -11.82 12.25
CA ALA A 15 -2.53 -11.54 12.86
C ALA A 15 -3.64 -12.50 12.41
N SER A 16 -3.66 -12.84 11.12
CA SER A 16 -4.58 -13.83 10.56
C SER A 16 -4.37 -15.21 11.19
N LYS A 17 -3.10 -15.62 11.36
CA LYS A 17 -2.72 -16.90 11.98
C LYS A 17 -3.14 -17.00 13.45
N TYR A 18 -3.14 -15.88 14.17
CA TYR A 18 -3.53 -15.80 15.58
C TYR A 18 -5.00 -15.35 15.79
N LEU A 19 -5.82 -15.30 14.72
CA LEU A 19 -7.22 -14.84 14.76
C LEU A 19 -7.40 -13.47 15.46
N ASN A 20 -6.38 -12.61 15.38
CA ASN A 20 -6.41 -11.29 15.97
C ASN A 20 -7.09 -10.31 15.00
N SER A 21 -8.42 -10.30 15.04
CA SER A 21 -9.26 -9.48 14.18
C SER A 21 -8.89 -8.00 14.24
N SER A 22 -8.53 -7.48 15.41
CA SER A 22 -8.14 -6.07 15.59
C SER A 22 -6.96 -5.68 14.70
N VAL A 23 -5.90 -6.49 14.67
CA VAL A 23 -4.70 -6.21 13.86
C VAL A 23 -5.00 -6.40 12.36
N MET A 24 -5.85 -7.37 12.01
CA MET A 24 -6.29 -7.56 10.63
C MET A 24 -7.03 -6.33 10.08
N PHE A 25 -7.99 -5.79 10.83
CA PHE A 25 -8.75 -4.60 10.43
C PHE A 25 -7.86 -3.37 10.24
N VAL A 26 -6.93 -3.15 11.18
CA VAL A 26 -5.93 -2.09 11.04
C VAL A 26 -5.07 -2.30 9.80
N GLY A 27 -4.70 -3.55 9.50
CA GLY A 27 -4.00 -3.93 8.28
C GLY A 27 -4.74 -3.54 6.99
N ILE A 28 -6.04 -3.81 6.92
CA ILE A 28 -6.88 -3.45 5.76
C ILE A 28 -6.94 -1.94 5.58
N ILE A 29 -7.12 -1.19 6.67
CA ILE A 29 -7.14 0.28 6.63
C ILE A 29 -5.79 0.81 6.09
N ILE A 30 -4.68 0.28 6.59
CA ILE A 30 -3.33 0.67 6.14
C ILE A 30 -3.13 0.34 4.66
N LEU A 31 -3.58 -0.83 4.18
CA LEU A 31 -3.49 -1.20 2.76
C LEU A 31 -4.30 -0.25 1.88
N GLY A 32 -5.52 0.13 2.32
CA GLY A 32 -6.35 1.11 1.62
C GLY A 32 -5.69 2.48 1.53
N ILE A 33 -5.15 2.98 2.65
CA ILE A 33 -4.41 4.25 2.69
C ILE A 33 -3.17 4.19 1.81
N THR A 34 -2.43 3.08 1.84
CA THR A 34 -1.22 2.90 1.03
C THR A 34 -1.56 2.90 -0.46
N GLY A 35 -2.67 2.27 -0.86
CA GLY A 35 -3.14 2.30 -2.24
C GLY A 35 -3.46 3.72 -2.72
N ILE A 36 -4.20 4.50 -1.91
CA ILE A 36 -4.53 5.91 -2.23
C ILE A 36 -3.25 6.75 -2.27
N ALA A 37 -2.34 6.56 -1.31
CA ALA A 37 -1.08 7.28 -1.27
C ALA A 37 -0.24 7.00 -2.52
N LEU A 38 -0.13 5.73 -2.93
CA LEU A 38 0.56 5.35 -4.15
C LEU A 38 -0.11 5.93 -5.40
N ASP A 39 -1.44 5.91 -5.48
CA ASP A 39 -2.18 6.51 -6.59
C ASP A 39 -1.91 8.02 -6.72
N VAL A 40 -1.95 8.75 -5.59
CA VAL A 40 -1.61 10.19 -5.56
C VAL A 40 -0.17 10.44 -5.95
N ILE A 41 0.77 9.65 -5.42
CA ILE A 41 2.20 9.76 -5.75
C ILE A 41 2.42 9.51 -7.23
N LEU A 42 1.82 8.46 -7.79
CA LEU A 42 1.91 8.13 -9.21
C LEU A 42 1.29 9.23 -10.06
N ARG A 43 0.12 9.76 -9.69
CA ARG A 43 -0.53 10.86 -10.41
C ARG A 43 0.31 12.14 -10.42
N GLU A 44 1.00 12.43 -9.32
CA GLU A 44 1.88 13.62 -9.24
C GLU A 44 3.19 13.40 -10.00
N LEU A 45 3.76 12.19 -9.93
CA LEU A 45 4.88 11.76 -10.77
C LEU A 45 4.53 11.81 -12.25
N GLU A 46 3.33 11.40 -12.63
CA GLU A 46 2.84 11.50 -14.00
C GLU A 46 2.77 12.96 -14.46
N LYS A 47 2.25 13.89 -13.65
CA LYS A 47 2.27 15.32 -14.01
C LYS A 47 3.69 15.87 -14.18
N HIS A 48 4.64 15.41 -13.37
CA HIS A 48 6.00 15.92 -13.38
C HIS A 48 6.86 15.32 -14.50
N ILE A 49 6.72 14.01 -14.77
CA ILE A 49 7.48 13.27 -15.78
C ILE A 49 6.80 13.37 -17.15
N ILE A 50 5.48 13.33 -17.20
CA ILE A 50 4.70 13.44 -18.44
C ILE A 50 4.37 14.92 -18.69
N PHE A 51 5.40 15.72 -18.96
CA PHE A 51 5.25 17.10 -19.44
C PHE A 51 4.58 17.17 -20.84
N TRP A 52 4.56 16.05 -21.57
CA TRP A 52 4.12 15.96 -22.98
C TRP A 52 2.82 15.16 -23.20
N LYS A 53 1.92 15.04 -22.21
CA LYS A 53 0.56 14.57 -22.49
C LYS A 53 -0.21 15.74 -23.11
N GLY A 54 -0.03 15.89 -24.42
CA GLY A 54 -0.60 16.97 -25.21
C GLY A 54 -2.06 17.21 -24.88
N ASN A 55 -2.39 18.49 -24.72
CA ASN A 55 -3.72 19.00 -24.97
C ASN A 55 -4.13 18.54 -26.37
N LEU A 56 -5.00 17.54 -26.45
CA LEU A 56 -5.83 17.21 -27.60
C LEU A 56 -7.18 16.73 -27.09
#